data_AF-A0AAQ3MSI7-F1
#
_entry.id   AF-A0AAQ3MSI7-F1
#
_cell.length_a   1.000
_cell.length_b   1.000
_cell.length_c   1.000
_cell.angle_alpha   90.00
_cell.angle_beta   90.00
_cell.angle_gamma   90.00
#
_symmetry.space_group_name_H-M   'P 1'
#
loop_
_entity.id
_entity.type
_entity.pdbx_description
1 polymer ?
#
loop_
_entity_poly.entity_id
_entity_poly.type
_entity_poly.pdbx_seq_one_letter_code
_entity_poly.pdbx_strand_id
1 'polypeptide(L)'
;MNRARLTACISNLFTRIEAFGGPDEVGEAVVRSITGSGQHPEVKGTLIKSSLREDSVRNAKYYELEFRVESPSFRRHNVFVCCARGGRLFTLNAQAPESDWPGLKSDFYRIANSFSLTI
;
A
#
# COMPACT_ATOMS: atom_id res chain seq x y z
N MET A 1 11.00 19.55 -10.22
CA MET A 1 9.94 20.46 -9.72
C MET A 1 8.83 19.59 -9.16
N ASN A 2 8.71 19.54 -7.83
CA ASN A 2 7.81 18.65 -7.10
C ASN A 2 6.33 19.00 -7.32
N ARG A 3 5.51 18.02 -7.69
CA ARG A 3 4.06 18.03 -7.42
C ARG A 3 3.57 16.60 -7.16
N ALA A 4 3.60 16.19 -5.89
CA ALA A 4 2.67 15.16 -5.44
C ALA A 4 1.29 15.83 -5.33
N ARG A 5 0.36 15.44 -6.22
CA ARG A 5 -1.05 15.83 -6.11
C ARG A 5 -1.70 14.90 -5.09
N LEU A 6 -2.04 15.46 -3.93
CA LEU A 6 -3.05 14.88 -3.06
C LEU A 6 -4.41 15.16 -3.69
N THR A 7 -5.05 14.16 -4.31
CA THR A 7 -6.42 14.29 -4.77
C THR A 7 -7.37 13.69 -3.73
N ALA A 8 -8.30 14.54 -3.28
CA ALA A 8 -9.44 14.31 -2.39
C ALA A 8 -9.18 14.35 -0.86
N CYS A 9 -9.06 15.57 -0.32
CA CYS A 9 -9.68 15.87 0.98
C CYS A 9 -11.18 16.11 0.75
N ILE A 10 -12.02 15.10 1.02
CA ILE A 10 -13.42 15.33 1.37
C ILE A 10 -13.51 15.08 2.88
N SER A 11 -13.50 16.17 3.63
CA SER A 11 -13.49 16.24 5.08
C SER A 11 -14.79 15.69 5.68
N ASN A 12 -14.81 14.38 5.99
CA ASN A 12 -15.47 13.75 7.16
C ASN A 12 -15.65 12.22 7.05
N LEU A 13 -15.29 11.57 5.93
CA LEU A 13 -15.60 10.14 5.71
C LEU A 13 -14.44 9.16 6.00
N PHE A 14 -13.19 9.63 6.14
CA PHE A 14 -12.02 8.76 6.28
C PHE A 14 -11.74 8.28 7.72
N THR A 15 -12.79 7.84 8.42
CA THR A 15 -12.61 7.29 9.78
C THR A 15 -12.15 5.84 9.78
N ARG A 16 -12.42 5.09 8.69
CA ARG A 16 -12.09 3.66 8.54
C ARG A 16 -11.57 3.38 7.14
N ILE A 17 -10.69 2.38 7.02
CA ILE A 17 -10.08 2.00 5.73
C ILE A 17 -11.12 1.43 4.74
N GLU A 18 -12.19 0.84 5.26
CA GLU A 18 -13.29 0.25 4.48
C GLU A 18 -14.05 1.29 3.65
N ALA A 19 -13.98 2.58 4.02
CA ALA A 19 -14.56 3.66 3.23
C ALA A 19 -13.89 3.83 1.86
N PHE A 20 -12.70 3.23 1.65
CA PHE A 20 -11.99 3.23 0.38
C PHE A 20 -12.27 1.98 -0.48
N GLY A 21 -13.11 1.05 -0.01
CA GLY A 21 -13.38 -0.23 -0.66
C GLY A 21 -12.69 -1.41 0.04
N GLY A 22 -12.74 -2.58 -0.59
CA GLY A 22 -12.08 -3.80 -0.11
C GLY A 22 -10.55 -3.81 -0.34
N PRO A 23 -9.80 -4.77 0.23
CA PRO A 23 -8.36 -4.88 0.04
C PRO A 23 -7.92 -4.94 -1.42
N ASP A 24 -8.65 -5.66 -2.28
CA ASP A 24 -8.35 -5.75 -3.71
C ASP A 24 -8.56 -4.42 -4.43
N GLU A 25 -9.69 -3.75 -4.18
CA GLU A 25 -10.03 -2.46 -4.80
C GLU A 25 -9.01 -1.38 -4.40
N VAL A 26 -8.65 -1.33 -3.11
CA VAL A 26 -7.62 -0.43 -2.62
C VAL A 26 -6.25 -0.81 -3.17
N GLY A 27 -5.94 -2.11 -3.26
CA GLY A 27 -4.71 -2.61 -3.85
C GLY A 27 -4.50 -2.15 -5.29
N GLU A 28 -5.52 -2.34 -6.13
CA GLU A 28 -5.54 -1.89 -7.52
C GLU A 28 -5.45 -0.36 -7.62
N ALA A 29 -6.14 0.37 -6.75
CA ALA A 29 -6.06 1.82 -6.70
C ALA A 29 -4.65 2.32 -6.32
N VAL A 30 -3.99 1.68 -5.35
CA VAL A 30 -2.61 1.99 -4.96
C VAL A 30 -1.66 1.72 -6.12
N VAL A 31 -1.73 0.55 -6.74
CA VAL A 31 -0.87 0.19 -7.88
C VAL A 31 -1.06 1.17 -9.04
N ARG A 32 -2.32 1.49 -9.38
CA ARG A 32 -2.65 2.46 -10.44
C ARG A 32 -2.16 3.87 -10.12
N SER A 33 -2.22 4.27 -8.85
CA SER A 33 -1.71 5.57 -8.41
C SER A 33 -0.19 5.65 -8.58
N ILE A 34 0.54 4.57 -8.24
CA ILE A 34 2.00 4.51 -8.35
C ILE A 34 2.46 4.52 -9.81
N THR A 35 1.75 3.82 -10.70
CA THR A 35 2.06 3.78 -12.15
C THR A 35 1.59 5.03 -12.90
N GLY A 36 1.09 6.05 -12.20
CA GLY A 36 0.65 7.31 -12.80
C GLY A 36 -0.61 7.18 -13.65
N SER A 37 -1.45 6.16 -13.42
CA SER A 37 -2.70 5.93 -14.20
C SER A 37 -2.49 5.93 -15.72
N GLY A 38 -1.37 5.39 -16.20
CA GLY A 38 -1.04 5.34 -17.63
C GLY A 38 -0.30 6.58 -18.18
N GLN A 39 0.02 7.58 -17.34
CA GLN A 39 0.88 8.69 -17.72
C GLN A 39 2.35 8.28 -17.93
N HIS A 40 2.76 7.16 -17.33
CA HIS A 40 4.07 6.56 -17.49
C HIS A 40 3.93 5.19 -18.16
N PRO A 41 3.80 5.14 -19.50
CA PRO A 41 3.49 3.90 -20.22
C PRO A 41 4.57 2.82 -20.05
N GLU A 42 5.82 3.22 -19.76
CA GLU A 42 6.90 2.29 -19.44
C GLU A 42 6.85 1.71 -18.01
N VAL A 43 6.02 2.26 -17.11
CA VAL A 43 5.91 1.80 -15.72
C VAL A 43 4.66 0.93 -15.57
N LYS A 44 4.88 -0.36 -15.32
CA LYS A 44 3.81 -1.33 -15.07
C LYS A 44 3.76 -1.69 -13.60
N GLY A 45 2.55 -1.93 -13.13
CA GLY A 45 2.29 -2.34 -11.76
C GLY A 45 1.45 -3.61 -11.78
N THR A 46 1.69 -4.49 -10.82
CA THR A 46 0.91 -5.73 -10.69
C THR A 46 0.66 -6.01 -9.22
N LEU A 47 -0.60 -6.03 -8.83
CA LEU A 47 -1.03 -6.53 -7.53
C LEU A 47 -0.84 -8.05 -7.50
N ILE A 48 -0.11 -8.55 -6.50
CA ILE A 48 0.20 -9.96 -6.33
C ILE A 48 -0.70 -10.57 -5.27
N LYS A 49 -0.89 -9.85 -4.16
CA LYS A 49 -1.72 -10.29 -3.05
C LYS A 49 -2.37 -9.09 -2.38
N SER A 50 -3.59 -9.27 -1.90
CA SER A 50 -4.23 -8.40 -0.93
C SER A 50 -4.76 -9.25 0.23
N SER A 51 -4.78 -8.68 1.44
CA SER A 51 -5.43 -9.29 2.59
C SER A 51 -5.89 -8.24 3.60
N LEU A 52 -6.89 -8.61 4.39
CA LEU A 52 -7.35 -7.85 5.55
C LEU A 52 -6.77 -8.49 6.82
N ARG A 53 -6.10 -7.67 7.63
CA ARG A 53 -5.78 -7.98 9.03
C ARG A 53 -6.62 -7.12 9.96
N GLU A 54 -7.32 -7.76 10.89
CA GLU A 54 -8.09 -7.08 11.93
C GLU A 54 -7.34 -7.09 13.26
N ASP A 55 -7.38 -5.96 13.97
CA ASP A 55 -6.88 -5.83 15.34
C ASP A 55 -8.03 -5.37 16.24
N SER A 56 -8.64 -6.34 16.93
CA SER A 56 -9.78 -6.09 17.83
C SER A 56 -9.39 -5.28 19.07
N VAL A 57 -8.15 -5.37 19.53
CA VAL A 57 -7.67 -4.62 20.71
C VAL A 57 -7.62 -3.13 20.41
N ARG A 58 -7.19 -2.77 19.20
CA ARG A 58 -7.06 -1.38 18.74
C ARG A 58 -8.25 -0.88 17.93
N ASN A 59 -9.23 -1.75 17.68
CA ASN A 59 -10.37 -1.51 16.79
C ASN A 59 -9.93 -0.95 15.42
N ALA A 60 -8.92 -1.58 14.83
CA ALA A 60 -8.29 -1.14 13.58
C ALA A 60 -8.30 -2.26 12.54
N LYS A 61 -8.46 -1.89 11.28
CA LYS A 61 -8.33 -2.78 10.13
C LYS A 61 -7.17 -2.31 9.27
N TYR A 62 -6.36 -3.27 8.83
CA TYR A 62 -5.17 -3.05 8.02
C TYR A 62 -5.35 -3.80 6.71
N TYR A 63 -5.17 -3.10 5.59
CA TYR A 63 -5.03 -3.75 4.30
C TYR A 63 -3.56 -3.99 4.04
N GLU A 64 -3.22 -5.24 3.78
CA GLU A 64 -1.87 -5.69 3.49
C GLU A 64 -1.81 -6.08 2.03
N LEU A 65 -0.88 -5.47 1.30
CA LEU A 65 -0.78 -5.56 -0.15
C LEU A 65 0.63 -6.02 -0.51
N GLU A 66 0.74 -6.93 -1.45
CA GLU A 66 2.00 -7.28 -2.11
C GLU A 66 1.87 -6.93 -3.57
N PHE A 67 2.81 -6.17 -4.11
CA PHE A 67 2.77 -5.77 -5.51
C PHE A 67 4.16 -5.53 -6.08
N ARG A 68 4.25 -5.63 -7.40
CA ARG A 68 5.44 -5.27 -8.17
C ARG A 68 5.23 -3.97 -8.92
N VAL A 69 6.30 -3.20 -9.05
CA VAL A 69 6.38 -2.05 -9.94
C VAL A 69 7.63 -2.21 -10.79
N GLU A 70 7.46 -2.13 -12.10
CA GLU A 70 8.52 -2.43 -13.05
C GLU A 70 8.55 -1.48 -14.23
N SER A 71 9.75 -1.21 -14.71
CA SER A 71 10.06 -0.43 -15.91
C SER A 71 11.32 -1.01 -16.56
N PRO A 72 11.76 -0.52 -17.73
CA PRO A 72 13.01 -0.97 -18.35
C PRO A 72 14.25 -0.78 -17.46
N SER A 73 14.23 0.18 -16.53
CA SER A 73 15.40 0.53 -15.69
C SER A 73 15.35 -0.02 -14.26
N PHE A 74 14.18 -0.47 -13.79
CA PHE A 74 14.07 -1.02 -12.44
C PHE A 74 12.92 -2.01 -12.32
N ARG A 75 13.06 -2.93 -11.36
CA ARG A 75 11.99 -3.81 -10.90
C ARG A 75 12.00 -3.86 -9.38
N ARG A 76 10.88 -3.54 -8.76
CA ARG A 76 10.75 -3.48 -7.30
C ARG A 76 9.61 -4.33 -6.80
N HIS A 77 9.88 -5.05 -5.72
CA HIS A 77 8.89 -5.79 -4.95
C HIS A 77 8.51 -4.99 -3.71
N ASN A 78 7.22 -4.89 -3.43
CA ASN A 78 6.68 -4.08 -2.35
C ASN A 78 5.77 -4.93 -1.47
N VAL A 79 5.95 -4.81 -0.16
CA VAL A 79 4.97 -5.21 0.86
C VAL A 79 4.49 -3.95 1.55
N PHE A 80 3.21 -3.66 1.40
CA PHE A 80 2.58 -2.43 1.80
C PHE A 80 1.47 -2.69 2.80
N VAL A 81 1.33 -1.82 3.79
CA VAL A 81 0.25 -1.87 4.77
C VAL A 81 -0.41 -0.51 4.84
N CYS A 82 -1.74 -0.44 4.84
CA CYS A 82 -2.45 0.79 5.14
C CYS A 82 -3.63 0.60 6.10
N CYS A 83 -3.92 1.66 6.85
CA CYS A 83 -5.02 1.74 7.79
C CYS A 83 -5.51 3.19 7.86
N ALA A 84 -6.81 3.40 8.09
CA ALA A 84 -7.34 4.73 8.37
C ALA A 84 -7.95 4.79 9.77
N ARG A 85 -7.63 5.85 10.51
CA ARG A 85 -8.19 6.14 11.84
C ARG A 85 -8.16 7.63 12.11
N GLY A 86 -9.26 8.17 12.65
CA GLY A 86 -9.33 9.58 13.06
C GLY A 86 -9.11 10.57 11.91
N GLY A 87 -9.61 10.26 10.71
CA GLY A 87 -9.46 11.12 9.53
C GLY A 87 -8.07 11.09 8.89
N ARG A 88 -7.18 10.19 9.33
CA ARG A 88 -5.83 10.03 8.79
C ARG A 88 -5.65 8.66 8.16
N LEU A 89 -4.97 8.62 7.02
CA LEU A 89 -4.49 7.40 6.38
C LEU A 89 -3.03 7.19 6.77
N PHE A 90 -2.72 6.03 7.32
CA PHE A 90 -1.38 5.61 7.70
C PHE A 90 -0.95 4.53 6.71
N THR A 91 0.28 4.63 6.22
CA THR A 91 0.84 3.67 5.27
C THR A 91 2.25 3.29 5.67
N LEU A 92 2.62 2.04 5.38
CA LEU A 92 3.99 1.54 5.44
C LEU A 92 4.26 0.85 4.10
N ASN A 93 5.43 1.09 3.51
CA ASN A 93 5.87 0.38 2.31
C ASN A 93 7.31 -0.12 2.52
N ALA A 94 7.47 -1.44 2.64
CA ALA A 94 8.76 -2.09 2.56
C ALA A 94 9.03 -2.47 1.10
N GLN A 95 10.13 -1.96 0.52
CA GLN A 95 10.46 -2.20 -0.89
C GLN A 95 11.92 -2.60 -1.11
N ALA A 96 12.15 -3.48 -2.07
CA ALA A 96 13.48 -3.93 -2.49
C ALA A 96 13.55 -4.09 -4.02
N PRO A 97 14.75 -4.06 -4.62
CA PRO A 97 14.96 -4.60 -5.96
C PRO A 97 14.44 -6.04 -6.02
N GLU A 98 13.85 -6.43 -7.15
CA GLU A 98 13.30 -7.79 -7.31
C GLU A 98 14.39 -8.87 -7.19
N SER A 99 15.63 -8.56 -7.54
CA SER A 99 16.77 -9.47 -7.36
C SER A 99 17.00 -9.86 -5.89
N ASP A 100 16.71 -8.94 -4.96
CA ASP A 100 17.00 -9.09 -3.54
C ASP A 100 15.79 -9.65 -2.78
N TRP A 101 14.60 -9.64 -3.42
CA TRP A 101 13.34 -10.07 -2.84
C TRP A 101 13.40 -11.46 -2.18
N PRO A 102 13.97 -12.50 -2.81
CA PRO A 102 14.02 -13.83 -2.17
C PRO A 102 14.72 -13.82 -0.81
N GLY A 103 15.76 -12.98 -0.63
CA GLY A 103 16.50 -12.86 0.62
C GLY A 103 15.80 -11.99 1.67
N LEU A 104 15.00 -11.01 1.25
CA LEU A 104 14.37 -10.03 2.13
C LEU A 104 12.89 -10.32 2.43
N LYS A 105 12.28 -11.29 1.75
CA LYS A 105 10.85 -11.62 1.85
C LYS A 105 10.36 -11.81 3.28
N SER A 106 11.09 -12.62 4.06
CA SER A 106 10.70 -12.90 5.46
C SER A 106 10.75 -11.64 6.32
N ASP A 107 11.78 -10.81 6.15
CA ASP A 107 11.92 -9.56 6.89
C ASP A 107 10.85 -8.55 6.52
N PHE A 108 10.46 -8.47 5.25
CA PHE A 108 9.42 -7.55 4.80
C PHE A 108 8.06 -7.92 5.36
N TYR A 109 7.71 -9.21 5.37
CA TYR A 109 6.49 -9.65 6.04
C TYR A 109 6.54 -9.40 7.54
N ARG A 110 7.69 -9.59 8.20
CA ARG A 110 7.86 -9.27 9.62
C ARG A 110 7.66 -7.77 9.90
N ILE A 111 8.22 -6.90 9.06
CA ILE A 111 8.02 -5.45 9.14
C ILE A 111 6.53 -5.10 8.95
N ALA A 112 5.90 -5.62 7.91
CA ALA A 112 4.48 -5.38 7.64
C ALA A 112 3.56 -5.85 8.78
N ASN A 113 3.80 -7.05 9.31
CA ASN A 113 3.03 -7.61 10.42
C ASN A 113 3.24 -6.84 11.72
N SER A 114 4.40 -6.21 11.92
CA SER A 114 4.68 -5.38 13.10
C SER A 114 3.99 -4.01 13.06
N PHE A 115 3.50 -3.58 11.89
CA PHE A 115 2.83 -2.30 11.74
C PHE A 115 1.51 -2.30 12.51
N SER A 116 1.42 -1.44 13.52
CA SER A 116 0.22 -1.23 14.30
C SER A 116 0.13 0.23 14.73
N LEU A 117 -1.10 0.73 14.88
CA LEU A 117 -1.32 2.04 15.47
C LEU A 117 -1.11 1.95 16.99
N THR A 118 -0.53 2.99 17.58
CA THR A 118 -0.51 3.10 19.05
C THR A 118 -1.90 3.50 19.56
N ILE A 119 -2.21 3.21 20.82
CA ILE A 119 -3.44 3.65 21.46
C ILE A 119 -3.36 5.15 21.72
#